data_AF-A0A1B6BYZ8-F1
#
_entry.id   AF-A0A1B6BYZ8-F1
#
_cell.length_a   1.000
_cell.length_b   1.000
_cell.length_c   1.000
_cell.angle_alpha   90.00
_cell.angle_beta   90.00
_cell.angle_gamma   90.00
#
_symmetry.space_group_name_H-M   'P 1'
#
loop_
_entity.id
_entity.type
_entity.pdbx_description
1 polymer ?
#
loop_
_entity_poly.entity_id
_entity_poly.type
_entity_poly.pdbx_seq_one_letter_code
_entity_poly.pdbx_strand_id
1 'polypeptide(L)'
;IWNNIYPGREVNFYKRQPSETLPIKMPYDYASVMHYRPTSFSKDNRSPTIIPLVPGVIDKLGQRVRFTRVDIAKLNRLYNCPVKYYKGEDIIDNDSSHDVIFEVMEE
;
A
#
# COMPACT_ATOMS: atom_id res chain seq x y z
N ILE A 1 5.96 8.23 11.27
CA ILE A 1 6.60 9.04 12.35
C ILE A 1 6.76 8.17 13.58
N TRP A 2 7.98 7.70 13.85
CA TRP A 2 8.25 6.72 14.92
C TRP A 2 7.83 7.20 16.31
N ASN A 3 8.13 8.45 16.65
CA ASN A 3 7.84 9.03 17.98
C ASN A 3 6.34 9.13 18.31
N ASN A 4 5.46 8.99 17.32
CA ASN A 4 4.01 9.06 17.51
C ASN A 4 3.38 7.68 17.78
N ILE A 5 4.13 6.58 17.60
CA ILE A 5 3.63 5.22 17.76
C ILE A 5 3.52 4.89 19.26
N TYR A 6 2.44 4.19 19.64
CA TYR A 6 2.25 3.68 20.98
C TYR A 6 3.36 2.64 21.31
N PRO A 7 4.06 2.75 22.47
CA PRO A 7 5.15 1.84 22.81
C PRO A 7 4.77 0.36 22.72
N GLY A 8 5.58 -0.44 22.04
CA GLY A 8 5.33 -1.86 21.80
C GLY A 8 4.48 -2.16 20.55
N ARG A 9 4.10 -1.14 19.77
CA ARG A 9 3.38 -1.29 18.49
C ARG A 9 4.25 -1.03 17.25
N GLU A 10 5.53 -0.77 17.42
CA GLU A 10 6.52 -0.49 16.36
C GLU A 10 6.60 -1.64 15.35
N VAL A 11 6.45 -2.88 15.82
CA VAL A 11 6.48 -4.09 14.99
C VAL A 11 5.45 -4.08 13.85
N ASN A 12 4.35 -3.34 14.00
CA ASN A 12 3.33 -3.21 12.95
C ASN A 12 3.78 -2.38 11.74
N PHE A 13 4.89 -1.65 11.85
CA PHE A 13 5.40 -0.73 10.84
C PHE A 13 6.70 -1.23 10.19
N TYR A 14 7.23 -2.35 10.62
CA TYR A 14 8.41 -2.95 9.98
C TYR A 14 8.09 -3.41 8.58
N LYS A 15 8.95 -3.02 7.63
CA LYS A 15 8.87 -3.50 6.25
C LYS A 15 9.14 -5.00 6.24
N ARG A 16 8.34 -5.74 5.47
CA ARG A 16 8.60 -7.16 5.21
C ARG A 16 9.79 -7.31 4.28
N GLN A 17 10.55 -8.37 4.48
CA GLN A 17 11.67 -8.71 3.61
C GLN A 17 11.16 -9.16 2.24
N PRO A 18 11.93 -8.96 1.15
CA PRO A 18 11.55 -9.46 -0.17
C PRO A 18 11.26 -10.97 -0.17
N SER A 19 11.98 -11.76 0.61
CA SER A 19 11.78 -13.20 0.78
C SER A 19 10.45 -13.59 1.45
N GLU A 20 9.82 -12.66 2.17
CA GLU A 20 8.53 -12.86 2.84
C GLU A 20 7.35 -12.37 1.99
N THR A 21 7.63 -11.79 0.82
CA THR A 21 6.62 -11.16 -0.05
C THR A 21 6.69 -11.71 -1.47
N LEU A 22 5.56 -11.72 -2.16
CA LEU A 22 5.55 -12.04 -3.58
C LEU A 22 5.66 -10.74 -4.38
N PRO A 23 6.65 -10.60 -5.28
CA PRO A 23 6.82 -9.41 -6.09
C PRO A 23 5.74 -9.36 -7.18
N ILE A 24 4.58 -8.82 -6.82
CA ILE A 24 3.52 -8.48 -7.78
C ILE A 24 3.78 -7.07 -8.27
N LYS A 25 4.27 -6.93 -9.52
CA LYS A 25 4.51 -5.63 -10.18
C LYS A 25 3.20 -4.85 -10.33
N MET A 26 2.86 -4.07 -9.31
CA MET A 26 1.71 -3.16 -9.23
C MET A 26 2.06 -1.97 -8.34
N PRO A 27 1.50 -0.78 -8.61
CA PRO A 27 1.80 0.42 -7.84
C PRO A 27 1.40 0.29 -6.36
N TYR A 28 1.98 1.16 -5.53
CA TYR A 28 1.59 1.30 -4.13
C TYR A 28 0.23 1.97 -4.04
N ASP A 29 -0.76 1.27 -3.48
CA ASP A 29 -2.13 1.74 -3.42
C ASP A 29 -2.45 2.33 -2.04
N TYR A 30 -2.41 3.67 -1.96
CA TYR A 30 -2.78 4.42 -0.76
C TYR A 30 -4.23 4.20 -0.30
N ALA A 31 -5.12 3.81 -1.22
CA ALA A 31 -6.52 3.55 -0.94
C ALA A 31 -6.81 2.06 -0.69
N SER A 32 -5.79 1.20 -0.70
CA SER A 32 -5.94 -0.25 -0.45
C SER A 32 -6.68 -0.49 0.87
N VAL A 33 -7.57 -1.48 0.90
CA VAL A 33 -8.27 -1.87 2.13
C VAL A 33 -7.30 -2.34 3.22
N MET A 34 -6.12 -2.81 2.83
CA MET A 34 -5.05 -3.24 3.72
C MET A 34 -4.22 -2.08 4.26
N HIS A 35 -4.32 -0.88 3.68
CA HIS A 35 -3.58 0.27 4.17
C HIS A 35 -4.10 0.74 5.54
N TYR A 36 -3.20 1.10 6.45
CA TYR A 36 -3.56 1.68 7.74
C TYR A 36 -4.05 3.13 7.63
N ARG A 37 -4.78 3.60 8.65
CA ARG A 37 -5.19 5.00 8.76
C ARG A 37 -3.97 5.86 9.15
N PRO A 38 -4.00 7.19 8.90
CA PRO A 38 -2.92 8.09 9.31
C PRO A 38 -2.59 8.00 10.80
N THR A 39 -3.58 7.76 11.66
CA THR A 39 -3.44 7.72 13.14
C THR A 39 -3.38 6.31 13.72
N SER A 40 -3.26 5.27 12.90
CA SER A 40 -3.19 3.88 13.39
C SER A 40 -2.05 3.69 14.39
N PHE A 41 -2.35 3.10 15.54
CA PHE A 41 -1.40 2.89 16.66
C PHE A 41 -0.76 4.18 17.20
N SER A 42 -1.40 5.34 17.01
CA SER A 42 -0.92 6.59 17.59
C SER A 42 -1.08 6.59 19.11
N LYS A 43 -0.05 7.08 19.83
CA LYS A 43 -0.05 7.15 21.30
C LYS A 43 -1.12 8.08 21.88
N ASP A 44 -1.57 9.06 21.11
CA ASP A 44 -2.56 10.07 21.53
C ASP A 44 -3.86 10.03 20.70
N ASN A 45 -3.99 9.02 19.83
CA ASN A 45 -5.08 8.83 18.86
C ASN A 45 -5.32 10.00 17.90
N ARG A 46 -4.41 10.97 17.82
CA ARG A 46 -4.57 12.22 17.05
C ARG A 46 -3.41 12.48 16.12
N SER A 47 -2.19 12.31 16.60
CA SER A 47 -0.97 12.52 15.84
C SER A 47 -0.79 11.42 14.80
N PRO A 48 -0.41 11.77 13.55
CA PRO A 48 -0.23 10.76 12.50
C PRO A 48 1.01 9.90 12.75
N THR A 49 0.87 8.60 12.59
CA THR A 49 1.99 7.63 12.51
C THR A 49 2.40 7.38 11.07
N ILE A 50 1.51 7.59 10.10
CA ILE A 50 1.76 7.45 8.65
C ILE A 50 1.38 8.76 7.94
N ILE A 51 2.26 9.23 7.07
CA ILE A 51 2.02 10.39 6.19
C ILE A 51 2.43 9.94 4.77
N PRO A 52 1.54 10.08 3.77
CA PRO A 52 1.90 9.76 2.38
C PRO A 52 2.94 10.75 1.86
N LEU A 53 3.81 10.29 0.97
CA LEU A 53 4.79 11.16 0.31
C LEU A 53 4.13 12.04 -0.76
N VAL A 54 3.06 11.53 -1.37
CA VAL A 54 2.29 12.26 -2.38
C VAL A 54 1.30 13.19 -1.68
N PRO A 55 1.28 14.50 -2.00
CA PRO A 55 0.31 15.43 -1.46
C PRO A 55 -1.13 15.06 -1.84
N GLY A 56 -2.10 15.38 -0.97
CA GLY A 56 -3.52 15.27 -1.32
C GLY A 56 -4.12 13.86 -1.33
N VAL A 57 -3.41 12.84 -0.81
CA VAL A 57 -3.93 11.47 -0.70
C VAL A 57 -4.13 10.98 0.73
N ILE A 58 -3.88 11.82 1.73
CA ILE A 58 -3.92 11.43 3.16
C ILE A 58 -5.30 10.94 3.61
N ASP A 59 -6.36 11.45 2.99
CA ASP A 59 -7.76 11.11 3.21
C ASP A 59 -8.14 9.75 2.59
N LYS A 60 -7.37 9.25 1.62
CA LYS A 60 -7.55 7.91 1.03
C LYS A 60 -7.11 6.78 1.96
N LEU A 61 -6.17 7.08 2.86
CA LEU A 61 -5.57 6.07 3.76
C LEU A 61 -6.60 5.50 4.73
N GLY A 62 -6.61 4.17 4.83
CA GLY A 62 -7.35 3.50 5.90
C GLY A 62 -8.85 3.38 5.66
N GLN A 63 -9.31 3.56 4.41
CA GLN A 63 -10.68 3.22 4.02
C GLN A 63 -11.00 1.74 4.32
N ARG A 64 -12.25 1.46 4.69
CA ARG A 64 -12.74 0.10 5.04
C ARG A 64 -14.05 -0.23 4.33
N VAL A 65 -14.30 0.40 3.19
CA VAL A 65 -15.58 0.32 2.46
C VAL A 65 -15.55 -0.79 1.41
N ARG A 66 -14.48 -0.86 0.61
CA ARG A 66 -14.37 -1.82 -0.51
C ARG A 66 -12.94 -2.09 -0.90
N PHE A 67 -12.72 -3.16 -1.66
CA PHE A 67 -11.48 -3.39 -2.37
C PHE A 67 -11.26 -2.36 -3.49
N THR A 68 -10.02 -1.95 -3.70
CA THR A 68 -9.64 -1.19 -4.89
C THR A 68 -9.44 -2.12 -6.09
N ARG A 69 -9.24 -1.53 -7.29
CA ARG A 69 -8.85 -2.31 -8.47
C ARG A 69 -7.50 -3.00 -8.28
N VAL A 70 -6.55 -2.35 -7.60
CA VAL A 70 -5.23 -2.90 -7.30
C VAL A 70 -5.35 -4.08 -6.32
N ASP A 71 -6.17 -3.97 -5.28
CA ASP A 71 -6.41 -5.08 -4.34
C ASP A 71 -6.95 -6.32 -5.08
N ILE A 72 -7.98 -6.13 -5.92
CA ILE A 72 -8.59 -7.19 -6.71
C ILE A 72 -7.58 -7.81 -7.69
N ALA A 73 -6.81 -6.98 -8.39
CA ALA A 73 -5.82 -7.45 -9.35
C ALA A 73 -4.68 -8.24 -8.68
N LYS A 74 -4.19 -7.78 -7.51
CA LYS A 74 -3.19 -8.52 -6.71
C LYS A 74 -3.72 -9.89 -6.31
N LEU A 75 -4.96 -9.95 -5.81
CA LEU A 75 -5.59 -11.20 -5.41
C LEU A 75 -5.76 -12.17 -6.58
N ASN A 76 -6.28 -11.68 -7.72
CA ASN A 76 -6.48 -12.49 -8.91
C ASN A 76 -5.16 -13.06 -9.44
N ARG A 77 -4.08 -12.29 -9.40
CA ARG A 77 -2.74 -12.74 -9.80
C ARG A 77 -2.15 -13.74 -8.82
N LEU A 78 -2.36 -13.55 -7.52
CA LEU A 78 -1.89 -14.45 -6.48
C LEU A 78 -2.53 -15.84 -6.57
N TYR A 79 -3.81 -15.91 -6.94
CA TYR A 79 -4.60 -17.14 -6.98
C TYR A 79 -4.89 -17.65 -8.39
N ASN A 80 -4.24 -17.10 -9.42
CA ASN A 80 -4.44 -17.47 -10.82
C ASN A 80 -5.92 -17.50 -11.25
N CYS A 81 -6.69 -16.49 -10.83
CA CYS A 81 -8.11 -16.40 -11.15
C CYS A 81 -8.33 -16.28 -12.69
N PRO A 82 -9.42 -16.86 -13.23
CA PRO A 82 -9.69 -16.87 -14.66
C PRO A 82 -9.97 -15.47 -15.23
N VAL A 83 -9.80 -15.32 -16.55
CA VAL A 83 -9.72 -14.03 -17.31
C VAL A 83 -10.94 -13.10 -17.16
N LYS A 84 -12.03 -13.57 -16.56
CA LYS A 84 -13.21 -12.73 -16.25
C LYS A 84 -12.97 -11.71 -15.14
N TYR A 85 -11.87 -11.81 -14.40
CA TYR A 85 -11.56 -10.93 -13.27
C TYR A 85 -10.44 -9.95 -13.62
N TYR A 86 -10.58 -8.68 -13.23
CA TYR A 86 -9.60 -7.59 -13.47
C TYR A 86 -8.17 -8.07 -13.18
N LYS A 87 -7.32 -8.14 -14.21
CA LYS A 87 -5.90 -8.58 -14.09
C LYS A 87 -4.92 -7.44 -13.83
N GLY A 88 -5.39 -6.20 -13.86
CA GLY A 88 -4.57 -5.01 -13.64
C GLY A 88 -3.76 -4.57 -14.86
N GLU A 89 -3.99 -5.18 -16.02
CA GLU A 89 -3.40 -4.76 -17.31
C GLU A 89 -3.96 -3.40 -17.77
N ASP A 90 -5.14 -3.03 -17.26
CA ASP A 90 -5.87 -1.78 -17.48
C ASP A 90 -5.61 -0.72 -16.39
N ILE A 91 -4.81 -1.03 -15.38
CA ILE A 91 -4.34 -0.05 -14.39
C ILE A 91 -3.18 0.72 -15.06
N ILE A 92 -3.55 1.52 -16.06
CA ILE A 92 -2.65 2.43 -16.76
C ILE A 92 -2.29 3.54 -15.79
N ASP A 93 -0.99 3.82 -15.70
CA ASP A 93 -0.33 4.87 -14.92
C ASP A 93 -0.68 6.27 -15.46
N ASN A 94 -1.97 6.60 -15.52
CA ASN A 94 -2.47 7.91 -15.98
C ASN A 94 -2.47 8.96 -14.87
N ASP A 95 -1.95 8.64 -13.69
CA ASP A 95 -1.55 9.63 -12.68
C ASP A 95 -0.04 9.81 -12.81
N SER A 96 0.36 10.86 -13.53
CA SER A 96 1.73 11.20 -13.95
C SER A 96 2.65 11.60 -12.77
N SER A 97 2.51 10.96 -11.63
CA SER A 97 3.20 11.23 -10.38
C SER A 97 4.00 10.04 -9.84
N HIS A 98 4.07 8.92 -10.56
CA HIS A 98 4.77 7.71 -10.10
C HIS A 98 5.67 7.06 -11.15
N ASP A 99 6.61 7.83 -11.70
CA ASP A 99 7.86 7.23 -12.16
C ASP A 99 8.67 6.78 -10.93
N VAL A 100 8.43 5.54 -10.46
CA VAL A 100 9.43 4.81 -9.66
C VAL A 100 9.99 3.72 -10.56
N ILE A 101 10.97 4.12 -11.35
CA ILE A 101 11.94 3.22 -11.97
C ILE A 101 12.61 2.48 -10.81
N PHE A 102 12.21 1.23 -10.56
CA PHE A 102 13.08 0.30 -9.88
C PHE A 102 14.11 -0.17 -10.90
N GLU A 103 15.20 0.60 -11.02
CA GLU A 103 16.45 0.05 -11.52
C GLU A 103 16.83 -1.08 -10.57
N VAL A 104 16.78 -2.30 -11.10
CA VAL A 104 17.42 -3.45 -10.49
C VAL A 104 18.91 -3.15 -10.56
N MET A 105 19.50 -2.73 -9.45
CA MET A 105 20.95 -2.86 -9.30
C MET A 105 21.24 -4.35 -9.16
N GLU A 106 21.65 -4.96 -10.26
CA GLU A 106 22.40 -6.22 -10.23
C GLU A 106 23.72 -5.98 -9.49
N GLU A 107 23.96 -6.79 -8.47
CA GLU A 107 25.27 -7.37 -8.15
C GLU A 107 25.07 -8.85 -7.79
#